data_AF-A0A5C7FZW2-F1
#
_entry.id   AF-A0A5C7FZW2-F1
#
_cell.length_a   1.000
_cell.length_b   1.000
_cell.length_c   1.000
_cell.angle_alpha   90.00
_cell.angle_beta   90.00
_cell.angle_gamma   90.00
#
_symmetry.space_group_name_H-M   'P 1'
#
loop_
_entity.id
_entity.type
_entity.pdbx_description
1 polymer ?
#
loop_
_entity_poly.entity_id
_entity_poly.type
_entity_poly.pdbx_seq_one_letter_code
_entity_poly.pdbx_strand_id
1 'polypeptide(L)'
;MTRSNYFIQRLGLLVRNAPLRRKRLLGLLRKPVSGRGLLDVLFSFLDLIGLFDVYEAFTNAIFPGIRPLTAAEITMLRPIFGEAVPYDQIRIDERAYVGPSWSRFCYVSFHTINSWGPMSAPTLVHEVVHVWQYTHRGAAYIPRALHAQTTEMGYNYGGLEPLRKKDKLEDFNYEQQADIIEDAFRLANGWEAQWVKGRGAEILPDYYKYLEEVRSGQS
;
A
#
# COMPACT_ATOMS: atom_id res chain seq x y z
N MET A 1 -16.17 10.62 -9.39
CA MET A 1 -17.14 9.99 -8.47
C MET A 1 -17.57 11.00 -7.42
N THR A 2 -18.86 11.07 -7.07
CA THR A 2 -19.35 11.99 -6.01
C THR A 2 -19.04 11.44 -4.61
N ARG A 3 -19.02 12.31 -3.59
CA ARG A 3 -18.83 11.90 -2.18
C ARG A 3 -19.89 10.91 -1.71
N SER A 4 -21.16 11.13 -2.07
CA SER A 4 -22.26 10.23 -1.74
C SER A 4 -22.10 8.86 -2.39
N ASN A 5 -21.69 8.81 -3.66
CA ASN A 5 -21.45 7.53 -4.35
C ASN A 5 -20.28 6.77 -3.71
N TYR A 6 -19.19 7.48 -3.34
CA TYR A 6 -18.10 6.86 -2.61
C TYR A 6 -18.55 6.30 -1.27
N PHE A 7 -19.30 7.07 -0.48
CA PHE A 7 -19.82 6.65 0.82
C PHE A 7 -20.62 5.34 0.71
N ILE A 8 -21.55 5.27 -0.25
CA ILE A 8 -22.37 4.08 -0.49
C ILE A 8 -21.51 2.89 -0.93
N GLN A 9 -20.60 3.10 -1.90
CA GLN A 9 -19.70 2.05 -2.36
C GLN A 9 -18.81 1.52 -1.25
N ARG A 10 -18.30 2.42 -0.40
CA ARG A 10 -17.46 2.07 0.74
C ARG A 10 -18.21 1.23 1.75
N LEU A 11 -19.43 1.61 2.12
CA LEU A 11 -20.27 0.78 2.99
C LEU A 11 -20.66 -0.56 2.36
N GLY A 12 -20.79 -0.61 1.03
CA GLY A 12 -21.00 -1.86 0.31
C GLY A 12 -19.86 -2.89 0.49
N LEU A 13 -18.63 -2.44 0.78
CA LEU A 13 -17.49 -3.32 1.02
C LEU A 13 -17.66 -4.19 2.28
N LEU A 14 -18.45 -3.74 3.27
CA LEU A 14 -18.76 -4.54 4.47
C LEU A 14 -19.34 -5.90 4.08
N VAL A 15 -20.32 -5.89 3.17
CA VAL A 15 -20.99 -7.10 2.71
C VAL A 15 -20.13 -7.83 1.69
N ARG A 16 -19.59 -7.09 0.70
CA ARG A 16 -18.81 -7.68 -0.41
C ARG A 16 -17.57 -8.43 0.07
N ASN A 17 -16.85 -7.89 1.06
CA ASN A 17 -15.59 -8.44 1.53
C ASN A 17 -15.72 -9.33 2.78
N ALA A 18 -16.91 -9.41 3.40
CA ALA A 18 -17.13 -10.24 4.60
C ALA A 18 -16.66 -11.71 4.43
N PRO A 19 -16.95 -12.42 3.32
CA PRO A 19 -16.47 -13.80 3.14
C PRO A 19 -14.94 -13.90 3.16
N LEU A 20 -14.25 -12.99 2.47
CA LEU A 20 -12.79 -12.95 2.41
C LEU A 20 -12.18 -12.62 3.76
N ARG A 21 -12.71 -11.60 4.46
CA ARG A 21 -12.25 -11.19 5.79
C ARG A 21 -12.45 -12.28 6.83
N ARG A 22 -13.59 -12.99 6.78
CA ARG A 22 -13.85 -14.15 7.63
C ARG A 22 -12.84 -15.26 7.38
N LYS A 23 -12.54 -15.57 6.11
CA LYS A 23 -11.51 -16.55 5.75
C LYS A 23 -10.14 -16.16 6.30
N ARG A 24 -9.73 -14.89 6.17
CA ARG A 24 -8.46 -14.37 6.73
C ARG A 24 -8.39 -14.51 8.25
N LEU A 25 -9.42 -14.06 8.97
CA LEU A 25 -9.48 -14.16 10.43
C LEU A 25 -9.40 -15.62 10.90
N LEU A 26 -10.17 -16.53 10.30
CA LEU A 26 -10.12 -17.95 10.62
C LEU A 26 -8.73 -18.57 10.34
N GLY A 27 -8.04 -18.10 9.30
CA GLY A 27 -6.67 -18.51 9.01
C GLY A 27 -5.69 -18.12 10.12
N LEU A 28 -5.85 -16.93 10.70
CA LEU A 28 -5.00 -16.46 11.81
C LEU A 28 -5.30 -17.20 13.12
N LEU A 29 -6.57 -17.46 13.42
CA LEU A 29 -6.98 -18.19 14.63
C LEU A 29 -6.46 -19.64 14.68
N ARG A 30 -6.05 -20.21 13.53
CA ARG A 30 -5.44 -21.54 13.45
C ARG A 30 -3.93 -21.54 13.73
N LYS A 31 -3.29 -20.36 13.77
CA LYS A 31 -1.85 -20.25 14.03
C LYS A 31 -1.58 -20.30 15.56
N PRO A 32 -0.39 -20.75 15.99
CA PRO A 32 0.00 -20.69 17.39
C PRO A 32 -0.07 -19.26 17.93
N VAL A 33 -0.49 -19.11 19.19
CA VAL A 33 -0.61 -17.80 19.84
C VAL A 33 0.76 -17.17 20.02
N SER A 34 0.90 -15.93 19.56
CA SER A 34 2.07 -15.07 19.79
C SER A 34 1.62 -13.63 19.99
N GLY A 35 2.41 -12.79 20.65
CA GLY A 35 2.05 -11.38 20.88
C GLY A 35 1.74 -10.62 19.57
N ARG A 36 2.54 -10.84 18.53
CA ARG A 36 2.28 -10.29 17.18
C ARG A 36 1.00 -10.88 16.55
N GLY A 37 0.78 -12.18 16.73
CA GLY A 37 -0.42 -12.87 16.26
C GLY A 37 -1.71 -12.34 16.90
N LEU A 38 -1.67 -11.91 18.17
CA LEU A 38 -2.84 -11.29 18.83
C LEU A 38 -3.22 -9.96 18.18
N LEU A 39 -2.24 -9.12 17.81
CA LEU A 39 -2.50 -7.88 17.08
C LEU A 39 -3.07 -8.16 15.68
N ASP A 40 -2.53 -9.15 14.97
CA ASP A 40 -3.04 -9.56 13.66
C ASP A 40 -4.51 -10.02 13.73
N VAL A 41 -4.86 -10.79 14.77
CA VAL A 41 -6.25 -11.24 15.04
C VAL A 41 -7.15 -10.05 15.36
N LEU A 42 -6.71 -9.13 16.23
CA LEU A 42 -7.47 -7.93 16.57
C LEU A 42 -7.78 -7.10 15.32
N PHE A 43 -6.77 -6.75 14.53
CA PHE A 43 -6.96 -5.96 13.31
C PHE A 43 -7.82 -6.68 12.28
N SER A 44 -7.67 -8.01 12.14
CA SER A 44 -8.54 -8.79 11.26
C SER A 44 -10.00 -8.84 11.71
N PHE A 45 -10.24 -8.86 13.02
CA PHE A 45 -11.57 -8.78 13.58
C PHE A 45 -12.20 -7.40 13.32
N LEU A 46 -11.45 -6.32 13.56
CA LEU A 46 -11.90 -4.95 13.27
C LEU A 46 -12.19 -4.74 11.77
N ASP A 47 -11.39 -5.34 10.89
CA ASP A 47 -11.63 -5.36 9.45
C ASP A 47 -12.90 -6.14 9.10
N LEU A 48 -13.11 -7.31 9.72
CA LEU A 48 -14.30 -8.15 9.50
C LEU A 48 -15.60 -7.42 9.85
N ILE A 49 -15.64 -6.69 10.97
CA ILE A 49 -16.82 -5.90 11.36
C ILE A 49 -16.96 -4.59 10.56
N GLY A 50 -16.00 -4.30 9.67
CA GLY A 50 -16.05 -3.14 8.79
C GLY A 50 -15.67 -1.82 9.44
N LEU A 51 -15.01 -1.84 10.61
CA LEU A 51 -14.66 -0.61 11.33
C LEU A 51 -13.89 0.38 10.45
N PHE A 52 -12.94 -0.12 9.66
CA PHE A 52 -12.09 0.70 8.80
C PHE A 52 -12.82 1.26 7.58
N ASP A 53 -13.77 0.51 7.02
CA ASP A 53 -14.59 1.01 5.91
C ASP A 53 -15.56 2.08 6.38
N VAL A 54 -16.18 1.89 7.55
CA VAL A 54 -17.02 2.89 8.19
C VAL A 54 -16.20 4.14 8.47
N TYR A 55 -15.03 4.00 9.09
CA TYR A 55 -14.10 5.11 9.31
C TYR A 55 -13.80 5.87 8.01
N GLU A 56 -13.36 5.17 6.95
CA GLU A 56 -13.05 5.83 5.67
C GLU A 56 -14.27 6.47 4.99
N ALA A 57 -15.45 5.85 5.09
CA ALA A 57 -16.68 6.42 4.53
C ALA A 57 -16.97 7.78 5.19
N PHE A 58 -16.90 7.85 6.52
CA PHE A 58 -17.18 9.07 7.27
C PHE A 58 -16.10 10.13 7.09
N THR A 59 -14.82 9.80 7.19
CA THR A 59 -13.74 10.78 7.02
C THR A 59 -13.76 11.40 5.62
N ASN A 60 -13.95 10.60 4.58
CA ASN A 60 -14.04 11.10 3.20
C ASN A 60 -15.32 11.90 2.91
N ALA A 61 -16.40 11.65 3.64
CA ALA A 61 -17.63 12.44 3.52
C ALA A 61 -17.47 13.82 4.17
N ILE A 62 -16.88 13.86 5.38
CA ILE A 62 -16.84 15.03 6.24
C ILE A 62 -15.63 15.91 5.92
N PHE A 63 -14.44 15.34 5.78
CA PHE A 63 -13.24 16.14 5.64
C PHE A 63 -13.23 16.84 4.27
N PRO A 64 -13.03 18.17 4.23
CA PRO A 64 -12.92 18.90 2.96
C PRO A 64 -11.68 18.41 2.21
N GLY A 65 -11.47 18.76 0.94
CA GLY A 65 -10.18 18.62 0.24
C GLY A 65 -9.63 17.21 -0.06
N ILE A 66 -10.24 16.14 0.46
CA ILE A 66 -9.89 14.78 0.02
C ILE A 66 -10.37 14.58 -1.42
N ARG A 67 -9.47 14.12 -2.29
CA ARG A 67 -9.72 13.95 -3.72
C ARG A 67 -9.54 12.49 -4.17
N PRO A 68 -10.22 12.04 -5.24
CA PRO A 68 -9.86 10.80 -5.90
C PRO A 68 -8.52 10.94 -6.64
N LEU A 69 -7.96 9.82 -7.09
CA LEU A 69 -6.91 9.83 -8.10
C LEU A 69 -7.39 10.55 -9.37
N THR A 70 -6.50 11.32 -9.98
CA THR A 70 -6.70 11.94 -11.29
C THR A 70 -6.57 10.89 -12.40
N ALA A 71 -7.09 11.21 -13.59
CA ALA A 71 -6.94 10.34 -14.76
C ALA A 71 -5.47 10.09 -15.14
N ALA A 72 -4.61 11.10 -14.96
CA ALA A 72 -3.17 11.00 -15.20
C ALA A 72 -2.50 10.05 -14.19
N GLU A 73 -2.81 10.19 -12.90
CA GLU A 73 -2.32 9.30 -11.84
C GLU A 73 -2.76 7.85 -12.09
N ILE A 74 -4.02 7.61 -12.46
CA ILE A 74 -4.51 6.26 -12.80
C ILE A 74 -3.77 5.69 -14.02
N THR A 75 -3.56 6.52 -15.05
CA THR A 75 -2.84 6.10 -16.28
C THR A 75 -1.39 5.72 -15.97
N MET A 76 -0.74 6.45 -15.06
CA MET A 76 0.61 6.18 -14.60
C MET A 76 0.70 4.88 -13.77
N LEU A 77 -0.28 4.62 -12.91
CA LEU A 77 -0.26 3.47 -12.00
C LEU A 77 -0.66 2.15 -12.67
N ARG A 78 -1.53 2.20 -13.68
CA ARG A 78 -2.11 1.01 -14.33
C ARG A 78 -1.08 0.04 -14.94
N PRO A 79 0.03 0.47 -15.58
CA PRO A 79 1.07 -0.45 -16.05
C PRO A 79 1.75 -1.25 -14.92
N ILE A 80 1.82 -0.69 -13.72
CA ILE A 80 2.47 -1.33 -12.56
C ILE A 80 1.49 -2.29 -11.88
N PHE A 81 0.31 -1.78 -11.52
CA PHE A 81 -0.63 -2.50 -10.64
C PHE A 81 -1.74 -3.25 -11.39
N GLY A 82 -1.92 -3.03 -12.70
CA GLY A 82 -2.98 -3.68 -13.47
C GLY A 82 -4.37 -3.35 -12.93
N GLU A 83 -5.12 -4.38 -12.53
CA GLU A 83 -6.41 -4.26 -11.84
C GLU A 83 -6.32 -4.71 -10.37
N ALA A 84 -5.10 -4.91 -9.86
CA ALA A 84 -4.87 -5.44 -8.51
C ALA A 84 -5.19 -4.41 -7.41
N VAL A 85 -5.31 -3.11 -7.75
CA VAL A 85 -5.70 -2.07 -6.77
C VAL A 85 -7.06 -1.45 -7.13
N PRO A 86 -7.89 -1.12 -6.13
CA PRO A 86 -9.21 -0.54 -6.37
C PRO A 86 -9.09 0.98 -6.58
N TYR A 87 -8.70 1.42 -7.79
CA TYR A 87 -8.46 2.83 -8.12
C TYR A 87 -9.61 3.77 -7.76
N ASP A 88 -10.86 3.30 -7.86
CA ASP A 88 -12.06 4.05 -7.52
C ASP A 88 -12.18 4.32 -6.01
N GLN A 89 -11.59 3.45 -5.18
CA GLN A 89 -11.54 3.56 -3.73
C GLN A 89 -10.38 4.43 -3.25
N ILE A 90 -9.30 4.59 -4.03
CA ILE A 90 -8.10 5.31 -3.60
C ILE A 90 -8.36 6.81 -3.46
N ARG A 91 -8.00 7.37 -2.31
CA ARG A 91 -8.19 8.77 -1.97
C ARG A 91 -6.87 9.40 -1.58
N ILE A 92 -6.70 10.67 -1.91
CA ILE A 92 -5.52 11.47 -1.57
C ILE A 92 -5.97 12.62 -0.67
N ASP A 93 -5.34 12.73 0.49
CA ASP A 93 -5.41 13.87 1.39
C ASP A 93 -4.04 14.52 1.55
N GLU A 94 -3.81 15.63 0.87
CA GLU A 94 -2.55 16.39 0.93
C GLU A 94 -2.47 17.31 2.16
N ARG A 95 -3.33 17.09 3.17
CA ARG A 95 -3.32 17.77 4.48
C ARG A 95 -3.20 16.73 5.57
N ALA A 96 -2.10 15.97 5.56
CA ALA A 96 -1.77 15.03 6.61
C ALA A 96 -2.01 15.63 8.01
N TYR A 97 -2.51 14.79 8.91
CA TYR A 97 -2.79 15.16 10.30
C TYR A 97 -1.77 14.58 11.29
N VAL A 98 -0.92 13.65 10.81
CA VAL A 98 0.04 12.88 11.59
C VAL A 98 1.43 13.02 10.98
N GLY A 99 2.44 13.03 11.84
CA GLY A 99 3.85 13.11 11.46
C GLY A 99 4.35 14.54 11.26
N PRO A 100 5.67 14.72 11.12
CA PRO A 100 6.28 16.05 11.06
C PRO A 100 6.05 16.71 9.68
N SER A 101 5.42 17.88 9.68
CA SER A 101 5.07 18.65 8.47
C SER A 101 6.25 19.21 7.70
N TRP A 102 7.42 19.32 8.35
CA TRP A 102 8.68 19.75 7.72
C TRP A 102 9.39 18.62 6.95
N SER A 103 8.85 17.41 6.99
CA SER A 103 9.36 16.26 6.24
C SER A 103 8.37 15.84 5.16
N ARG A 104 8.84 15.16 4.11
CA ARG A 104 7.98 14.60 3.04
C ARG A 104 7.26 13.32 3.51
N PHE A 105 6.80 13.29 4.76
CA PHE A 105 6.15 12.15 5.37
C PHE A 105 4.80 11.90 4.70
N CYS A 106 4.62 10.67 4.21
CA CYS A 106 3.37 10.16 3.67
C CYS A 106 2.96 8.93 4.48
N TYR A 107 1.66 8.69 4.59
CA TYR A 107 1.16 7.47 5.22
C TYR A 107 -0.19 7.03 4.63
N VAL A 108 -0.39 5.72 4.55
CA VAL A 108 -1.64 5.13 4.07
C VAL A 108 -2.53 4.69 5.22
N SER A 109 -3.69 5.33 5.30
CA SER A 109 -4.82 4.90 6.12
C SER A 109 -5.77 4.09 5.24
N PHE A 110 -5.52 2.79 5.11
CA PHE A 110 -6.31 1.85 4.30
C PHE A 110 -6.28 2.15 2.79
N HIS A 111 -7.28 2.85 2.23
CA HIS A 111 -7.27 3.30 0.82
C HIS A 111 -7.03 4.81 0.69
N THR A 112 -6.85 5.52 1.81
CA THR A 112 -6.56 6.96 1.82
C THR A 112 -5.07 7.18 2.04
N ILE A 113 -4.41 7.80 1.06
CA ILE A 113 -3.02 8.22 1.11
C ILE A 113 -2.98 9.65 1.65
N ASN A 114 -2.19 9.88 2.70
CA ASN A 114 -2.07 11.17 3.37
C ASN A 114 -0.65 11.71 3.18
N SER A 115 -0.52 12.99 2.85
CA SER A 115 0.77 13.65 2.65
C SER A 115 0.74 15.11 3.11
N TRP A 116 1.91 15.70 3.36
CA TRP A 116 2.05 17.14 3.55
C TRP A 116 2.27 17.83 2.19
N GLY A 117 1.18 18.17 1.51
CA GLY A 117 1.21 18.74 0.15
C GLY A 117 1.33 17.71 -0.98
N PRO A 118 1.51 18.16 -2.23
CA PRO A 118 1.54 17.28 -3.39
C PRO A 118 2.69 16.27 -3.36
N MET A 119 2.40 15.03 -3.76
CA MET A 119 3.39 13.96 -3.87
C MET A 119 4.07 13.96 -5.25
N SER A 120 5.31 13.47 -5.28
CA SER A 120 5.95 13.13 -6.56
C SER A 120 5.36 11.83 -7.12
N ALA A 121 5.46 11.63 -8.44
CA ALA A 121 5.07 10.38 -9.07
C ALA A 121 5.68 9.12 -8.43
N PRO A 122 7.00 9.05 -8.13
CA PRO A 122 7.58 7.87 -7.48
C PRO A 122 7.03 7.67 -6.06
N THR A 123 6.90 8.75 -5.28
CA THR A 123 6.26 8.67 -3.95
C THR A 123 4.84 8.14 -4.04
N LEU A 124 4.04 8.58 -5.02
CA LEU A 124 2.69 8.05 -5.20
C LEU A 124 2.70 6.55 -5.53
N VAL A 125 3.66 6.08 -6.34
CA VAL A 125 3.83 4.64 -6.61
C VAL A 125 4.12 3.88 -5.32
N HIS A 126 5.04 4.37 -4.49
CA HIS A 126 5.36 3.79 -3.16
C HIS A 126 4.11 3.66 -2.30
N GLU A 127 3.37 4.75 -2.11
CA GLU A 127 2.16 4.74 -1.29
C GLU A 127 1.06 3.81 -1.85
N VAL A 128 0.95 3.68 -3.18
CA VAL A 128 -0.01 2.74 -3.79
C VAL A 128 0.38 1.28 -3.56
N VAL A 129 1.67 0.96 -3.34
CA VAL A 129 2.08 -0.38 -2.88
C VAL A 129 1.49 -0.67 -1.50
N HIS A 130 1.43 0.30 -0.59
CA HIS A 130 0.77 0.10 0.70
C HIS A 130 -0.74 -0.11 0.58
N VAL A 131 -1.40 0.57 -0.35
CA VAL A 131 -2.80 0.28 -0.70
C VAL A 131 -2.96 -1.13 -1.26
N TRP A 132 -2.05 -1.56 -2.14
CA TRP A 132 -2.02 -2.93 -2.68
C TRP A 132 -1.83 -3.95 -1.55
N GLN A 133 -0.91 -3.71 -0.61
CA GLN A 133 -0.67 -4.58 0.54
C GLN A 133 -1.93 -4.70 1.41
N TYR A 134 -2.61 -3.58 1.71
CA TYR A 134 -3.88 -3.60 2.45
C TYR A 134 -4.98 -4.38 1.69
N THR A 135 -5.10 -4.16 0.38
CA THR A 135 -6.10 -4.83 -0.47
C THR A 135 -5.95 -6.36 -0.41
N HIS A 136 -4.72 -6.86 -0.54
CA HIS A 136 -4.43 -8.29 -0.66
C HIS A 136 -4.24 -8.99 0.69
N ARG A 137 -3.80 -8.27 1.73
CA ARG A 137 -3.49 -8.86 3.05
C ARG A 137 -4.50 -8.51 4.14
N GLY A 138 -5.36 -7.50 3.90
CA GLY A 138 -6.31 -6.98 4.89
C GLY A 138 -5.62 -6.23 6.02
N ALA A 139 -6.40 -5.82 7.03
CA ALA A 139 -5.87 -4.94 8.08
C ALA A 139 -4.80 -5.56 8.98
N ALA A 140 -4.66 -6.90 9.02
CA ALA A 140 -3.57 -7.57 9.74
C ALA A 140 -2.17 -7.18 9.20
N TYR A 141 -2.09 -6.57 8.03
CA TYR A 141 -0.86 -5.98 7.52
C TYR A 141 -0.38 -4.78 8.36
N ILE A 142 -1.30 -3.94 8.86
CA ILE A 142 -1.00 -2.62 9.43
C ILE A 142 0.01 -2.68 10.60
N PRO A 143 -0.14 -3.56 11.61
CA PRO A 143 0.83 -3.63 12.70
C PRO A 143 2.24 -3.98 12.22
N ARG A 144 2.34 -4.81 11.17
CA ARG A 144 3.63 -5.23 10.60
C ARG A 144 4.25 -4.12 9.75
N ALA A 145 3.42 -3.35 9.03
CA ALA A 145 3.84 -2.14 8.31
C ALA A 145 4.49 -1.13 9.26
N LEU A 146 3.76 -0.78 10.33
CA LEU A 146 4.22 0.17 11.33
C LEU A 146 5.51 -0.29 12.01
N HIS A 147 5.64 -1.59 12.27
CA HIS A 147 6.89 -2.13 12.80
C HIS A 147 8.05 -1.95 11.83
N ALA A 148 7.87 -2.23 10.53
CA ALA A 148 8.92 -2.08 9.52
C ALA A 148 9.46 -0.64 9.43
N GLN A 149 8.57 0.36 9.49
CA GLN A 149 8.92 1.79 9.50
C GLN A 149 9.78 2.20 10.70
N THR A 150 9.70 1.48 11.83
CA THR A 150 10.47 1.79 13.05
C THR A 150 11.87 1.16 13.09
N THR A 151 12.28 0.40 12.06
CA THR A 151 13.56 -0.31 12.03
C THR A 151 14.58 0.37 11.10
N GLU A 152 15.89 0.28 11.42
CA GLU A 152 16.98 0.83 10.59
C GLU A 152 17.02 0.24 9.17
N MET A 153 16.54 -0.99 8.98
CA MET A 153 16.39 -1.67 7.68
C MET A 153 15.07 -1.35 6.97
N GLY A 154 14.33 -0.34 7.45
CA GLY A 154 13.00 0.01 6.97
C GLY A 154 12.94 0.13 5.45
N TYR A 155 13.79 0.98 4.86
CA TYR A 155 13.68 1.30 3.42
C TYR A 155 14.70 0.57 2.52
N ASN A 156 15.90 0.28 3.04
CA ASN A 156 16.98 -0.25 2.20
C ASN A 156 16.87 -1.77 2.02
N TYR A 157 16.54 -2.23 0.81
CA TYR A 157 16.49 -3.66 0.45
C TYR A 157 17.87 -4.28 0.16
N GLY A 158 18.96 -3.52 0.26
CA GLY A 158 20.35 -3.98 0.15
C GLY A 158 20.89 -4.05 -1.28
N GLY A 159 20.18 -3.48 -2.25
CA GLY A 159 20.60 -3.39 -3.65
C GLY A 159 20.37 -4.66 -4.48
N LEU A 160 21.11 -4.81 -5.58
CA LEU A 160 20.84 -5.86 -6.58
C LEU A 160 21.11 -7.28 -6.09
N GLU A 161 22.06 -7.47 -5.18
CA GLU A 161 22.44 -8.82 -4.74
C GLU A 161 21.32 -9.51 -3.94
N PRO A 162 20.70 -8.87 -2.93
CA PRO A 162 19.49 -9.40 -2.30
C PRO A 162 18.30 -9.48 -3.25
N LEU A 163 18.14 -8.48 -4.14
CA LEU A 163 17.06 -8.43 -5.12
C LEU A 163 17.06 -9.65 -6.06
N ARG A 164 18.24 -10.10 -6.47
CA ARG A 164 18.41 -11.27 -7.34
C ARG A 164 18.26 -12.59 -6.60
N LYS A 165 18.66 -12.65 -5.32
CA LYS A 165 18.62 -13.87 -4.50
C LYS A 165 17.23 -14.25 -3.98
N LYS A 166 16.35 -13.26 -3.80
CA LYS A 166 14.98 -13.47 -3.34
C LYS A 166 14.05 -13.70 -4.51
N ASP A 167 12.96 -14.43 -4.30
CA ASP A 167 12.06 -14.83 -5.38
C ASP A 167 10.75 -14.05 -5.36
N LYS A 168 10.33 -13.55 -4.18
CA LYS A 168 9.04 -12.89 -3.98
C LYS A 168 9.17 -11.59 -3.20
N LEU A 169 8.21 -10.69 -3.36
CA LEU A 169 8.10 -9.49 -2.53
C LEU A 169 7.98 -9.85 -1.04
N GLU A 170 7.33 -10.97 -0.71
CA GLU A 170 7.16 -11.44 0.66
C GLU A 170 8.47 -11.72 1.40
N ASP A 171 9.58 -11.93 0.66
CA ASP A 171 10.92 -12.11 1.23
C ASP A 171 11.50 -10.78 1.75
N PHE A 172 10.86 -9.65 1.44
CA PHE A 172 11.22 -8.31 1.90
C PHE A 172 10.21 -7.80 2.92
N ASN A 173 10.68 -6.87 3.77
CA ASN A 173 9.76 -6.15 4.63
C ASN A 173 8.86 -5.24 3.79
N TYR A 174 7.78 -4.73 4.38
CA TYR A 174 6.74 -4.05 3.61
C TYR A 174 7.14 -2.69 3.04
N GLU A 175 8.04 -1.96 3.69
CA GLU A 175 8.60 -0.72 3.16
C GLU A 175 9.56 -1.03 2.00
N GLN A 176 10.45 -2.03 2.19
CA GLN A 176 11.32 -2.53 1.11
C GLN A 176 10.53 -2.99 -0.12
N GLN A 177 9.36 -3.62 0.05
CA GLN A 177 8.49 -3.98 -1.07
C GLN A 177 8.05 -2.74 -1.84
N ALA A 178 7.69 -1.67 -1.14
CA ALA A 178 7.28 -0.41 -1.75
C ALA A 178 8.46 0.28 -2.46
N ASP A 179 9.65 0.32 -1.82
CA ASP A 179 10.88 0.84 -2.40
C ASP A 179 11.33 0.09 -3.67
N ILE A 180 11.17 -1.24 -3.71
CA ILE A 180 11.49 -2.06 -4.90
C ILE A 180 10.63 -1.64 -6.10
N ILE A 181 9.33 -1.44 -5.88
CA ILE A 181 8.40 -1.06 -6.94
C ILE A 181 8.55 0.42 -7.31
N GLU A 182 8.85 1.29 -6.34
CA GLU A 182 9.25 2.67 -6.62
C GLU A 182 10.49 2.70 -7.51
N ASP A 183 11.56 1.98 -7.15
CA ASP A 183 12.79 1.93 -7.94
C ASP A 183 12.54 1.41 -9.35
N ALA A 184 11.72 0.38 -9.51
CA ALA A 184 11.33 -0.11 -10.83
C ALA A 184 10.63 0.98 -11.67
N PHE A 185 9.74 1.78 -11.06
CA PHE A 185 9.12 2.92 -11.71
C PHE A 185 10.12 4.01 -12.06
N ARG A 186 11.04 4.36 -11.14
CA ARG A 186 12.09 5.36 -11.37
C ARG A 186 12.94 4.99 -12.58
N LEU A 187 13.44 3.76 -12.60
CA LEU A 187 14.28 3.22 -13.67
C LEU A 187 13.56 3.21 -15.02
N ALA A 188 12.28 2.82 -15.05
CA ALA A 188 11.46 2.85 -16.26
C ALA A 188 11.21 4.26 -16.80
N ASN A 189 11.38 5.30 -15.99
CA ASN A 189 11.17 6.70 -16.36
C ASN A 189 12.47 7.51 -16.45
N GLY A 190 13.63 6.82 -16.54
CA GLY A 190 14.92 7.46 -16.76
C GLY A 190 15.54 8.11 -15.52
N TRP A 191 15.04 7.79 -14.33
CA TRP A 191 15.67 8.18 -13.07
C TRP A 191 16.56 7.07 -12.51
N GLU A 192 17.50 7.44 -11.64
CA GLU A 192 18.26 6.47 -10.86
C GLU A 192 17.40 5.81 -9.78
N ALA A 193 17.69 4.54 -9.51
CA ALA A 193 17.18 3.84 -8.34
C ALA A 193 17.72 4.50 -7.05
N GLN A 194 16.85 4.62 -6.05
CA GLN A 194 17.17 5.16 -4.73
C GLN A 194 18.19 4.29 -4.00
N TRP A 195 18.04 2.96 -4.09
CA TRP A 195 18.85 2.00 -3.33
C TRP A 195 19.92 1.28 -4.16
N VAL A 196 20.01 1.59 -5.46
CA VAL A 196 21.09 1.13 -6.36
C VAL A 196 21.69 2.35 -7.09
N LYS A 197 22.46 3.14 -6.34
CA LYS A 197 23.03 4.42 -6.81
C LYS A 197 23.89 4.26 -8.06
N GLY A 198 23.82 5.25 -8.97
CA GLY A 198 24.64 5.28 -10.18
C GLY A 198 24.26 4.25 -11.24
N ARG A 199 23.07 3.65 -11.12
CA ARG A 199 22.50 2.69 -12.08
C ARG A 199 21.18 3.23 -12.62
N GLY A 200 20.95 3.01 -13.91
CA GLY A 200 19.76 3.45 -14.64
C GLY A 200 18.98 2.26 -15.20
N ALA A 201 18.26 2.50 -16.29
CA ALA A 201 17.35 1.51 -16.90
C ALA A 201 17.99 0.14 -17.20
N GLU A 202 19.32 0.01 -17.27
CA GLU A 202 20.00 -1.26 -17.52
C GLU A 202 19.78 -2.32 -16.43
N ILE A 203 19.39 -1.93 -15.22
CA ILE A 203 19.07 -2.86 -14.12
C ILE A 203 17.57 -3.14 -13.97
N LEU A 204 16.72 -2.46 -14.73
CA LEU A 204 15.27 -2.64 -14.66
C LEU A 204 14.81 -4.10 -14.85
N PRO A 205 15.45 -4.95 -15.69
CA PRO A 205 15.06 -6.35 -15.80
C PRO A 205 15.11 -7.15 -14.50
N ASP A 206 15.96 -6.77 -13.54
CA ASP A 206 16.02 -7.43 -12.22
C ASP A 206 14.74 -7.23 -11.38
N TYR A 207 13.90 -6.25 -11.75
CA TYR A 207 12.66 -5.89 -11.03
C TYR A 207 11.40 -6.49 -11.65
N TYR A 208 11.46 -7.04 -12.88
CA TYR A 208 10.28 -7.47 -13.62
C TYR A 208 9.44 -8.52 -12.90
N LYS A 209 10.08 -9.49 -12.23
CA LYS A 209 9.36 -10.51 -11.45
C LYS A 209 8.47 -9.92 -10.35
N TYR A 210 8.93 -8.86 -9.69
CA TYR A 210 8.16 -8.19 -8.63
C TYR A 210 7.04 -7.30 -9.21
N LEU A 211 7.27 -6.65 -10.35
CA LEU A 211 6.22 -5.93 -11.07
C LEU A 211 5.11 -6.87 -11.54
N GLU A 212 5.47 -8.07 -12.02
CA GLU A 212 4.50 -9.09 -12.40
C GLU A 212 3.71 -9.62 -11.20
N GLU A 213 4.38 -9.87 -10.06
CA GLU A 213 3.75 -10.27 -8.80
C GLU A 213 2.67 -9.25 -8.39
N VAL A 214 3.03 -7.96 -8.31
CA VAL A 214 2.09 -6.88 -7.97
C VAL A 214 0.92 -6.81 -8.96
N ARG A 215 1.21 -6.86 -10.27
CA ARG A 215 0.19 -6.76 -11.32
C ARG A 215 -0.80 -7.94 -11.29
N SER A 216 -0.32 -9.13 -10.96
CA SER A 216 -1.14 -10.34 -10.90
C SER A 216 -2.04 -10.40 -9.65
N GLY A 217 -1.79 -9.53 -8.66
CA GLY A 217 -2.46 -9.59 -7.36
C GLY A 217 -2.12 -10.85 -6.55
N GLN A 218 -1.04 -11.54 -6.93
CA GLN A 218 -0.53 -12.68 -6.18
C GLN A 218 0.40 -12.15 -5.08
N SER A 219 0.16 -12.61 -3.86
CA SER A 219 1.08 -12.51 -2.72
C SER A 219 1.03 -13.83 -1.99
#